data_AF-A0A1Q7NNL6-F1
#
_entry.id   AF-A0A1Q7NNL6-F1
#
_cell.length_a   1.000
_cell.length_b   1.000
_cell.length_c   1.000
_cell.angle_alpha   90.00
_cell.angle_beta   90.00
_cell.angle_gamma   90.00
#
_symmetry.space_group_name_H-M   'P 1'
#
loop_
_entity.id
_entity.type
_entity.pdbx_description
1 polymer ?
#
loop_
_entity_poly.entity_id
_entity_poly.type
_entity_poly.pdbx_seq_one_letter_code
_entity_poly.pdbx_strand_id
1 'polypeptide(L)'
;MEMKIEEVLTVDKKLVKSANESEAKTILNNNRKFVHPVVLSPGSAKPKVGTGWSMGEILSAGLTRKQMKKLHLRIDKFRRTIHEDNVAILKKIKPSK
;
A
#
# COMPACT_ATOMS: atom_id res chain seq x y z
N MET A 1 -14.03 1.61 -19.56
CA MET A 1 -13.51 0.46 -20.34
C MET A 1 -13.35 -0.67 -19.34
N GLU A 2 -14.43 -1.44 -19.15
CA GLU A 2 -14.47 -2.56 -18.20
C GLU A 2 -13.62 -3.70 -18.75
N MET A 3 -12.58 -4.08 -18.01
CA MET A 3 -11.84 -5.29 -18.29
C MET A 3 -12.77 -6.48 -18.05
N LYS A 4 -13.00 -7.26 -19.11
CA LYS A 4 -13.88 -8.43 -19.09
C LYS A 4 -13.34 -9.45 -18.08
N ILE A 5 -14.22 -9.98 -17.23
CA ILE A 5 -13.92 -10.98 -16.19
C ILE A 5 -13.12 -12.19 -16.75
N GLU A 6 -13.26 -12.46 -18.04
CA GLU A 6 -12.50 -13.50 -18.76
C GLU A 6 -10.98 -13.24 -18.84
N GLU A 7 -10.54 -11.98 -18.91
CA GLU A 7 -9.10 -11.61 -18.84
C GLU A 7 -8.54 -11.86 -17.45
N VAL A 8 -9.33 -11.62 -16.40
CA VAL A 8 -8.94 -11.88 -15.01
C VAL A 8 -8.74 -13.38 -14.80
N LEU A 9 -9.65 -14.22 -15.33
CA LEU A 9 -9.57 -15.69 -15.23
C LEU A 9 -8.43 -16.31 -16.05
N THR A 10 -8.00 -15.67 -17.14
CA THR A 10 -6.86 -16.15 -17.95
C THR A 10 -5.51 -15.78 -17.34
N VAL A 11 -5.42 -14.68 -16.59
CA VAL A 11 -4.23 -14.33 -15.79
C VAL A 11 -3.97 -15.37 -14.71
N ASP A 12 -5.02 -15.88 -14.04
CA ASP A 12 -4.89 -16.93 -13.03
C ASP A 12 -4.35 -18.25 -13.62
N LYS A 13 -4.73 -18.62 -14.85
CA LYS A 13 -4.18 -19.81 -15.53
C LYS A 13 -2.70 -19.69 -15.91
N LYS A 14 -2.19 -18.48 -16.15
CA LYS A 14 -0.75 -18.25 -16.36
C LYS A 14 0.06 -18.38 -15.06
N LEU A 15 -0.53 -18.01 -13.92
CA LEU A 15 0.05 -18.15 -12.58
C LEU A 15 0.23 -19.62 -12.15
N VAL A 16 -0.64 -20.52 -12.63
CA VAL A 16 -0.56 -21.96 -12.35
C VAL A 16 0.62 -22.65 -13.10
N LYS A 17 1.22 -22.00 -14.11
CA LYS A 17 2.32 -22.55 -14.92
C LYS A 17 3.74 -22.17 -14.49
N SER A 18 3.95 -21.53 -13.34
CA SER A 18 5.29 -21.40 -12.75
C SER A 18 5.46 -22.44 -11.64
N ALA A 19 6.29 -23.45 -11.89
CA ALA A 19 6.47 -24.63 -11.05
C ALA A 19 7.18 -24.37 -9.69
N ASN A 20 7.44 -23.12 -9.33
CA ASN A 20 8.16 -22.76 -8.12
C ASN A 20 7.35 -21.79 -7.26
N GLU A 21 6.97 -22.25 -6.06
CA GLU A 21 6.33 -21.44 -5.02
C GLU A 21 7.15 -20.18 -4.67
N SER A 22 8.49 -20.26 -4.84
CA SER A 22 9.42 -19.13 -4.68
C SER A 22 9.27 -18.07 -5.76
N GLU A 23 9.01 -18.45 -7.01
CA GLU A 23 8.78 -17.51 -8.13
C GLU A 23 7.42 -16.83 -8.00
N ALA A 24 6.37 -17.58 -7.65
CA ALA A 24 5.05 -17.01 -7.37
C ALA A 24 5.08 -16.03 -6.18
N LYS A 25 5.81 -16.36 -5.10
CA LYS A 25 6.04 -15.45 -3.96
C LYS A 25 6.83 -14.20 -4.37
N THR A 26 7.81 -14.34 -5.26
CA THR A 26 8.63 -13.22 -5.78
C THR A 26 7.81 -12.29 -6.67
N ILE A 27 6.99 -12.84 -7.56
CA ILE A 27 6.10 -12.08 -8.45
C ILE A 27 4.98 -11.39 -7.64
N LEU A 28 4.40 -12.07 -6.64
CA LEU A 28 3.44 -11.46 -5.71
C LEU A 28 4.08 -10.32 -4.90
N ASN A 29 5.32 -10.51 -4.43
CA ASN A 29 6.07 -9.47 -3.73
C ASN A 29 6.37 -8.27 -4.63
N ASN A 30 6.72 -8.50 -5.89
CA ASN A 30 7.03 -7.45 -6.85
C ASN A 30 5.78 -6.65 -7.27
N ASN A 31 4.58 -7.25 -7.19
CA ASN A 31 3.30 -6.58 -7.44
C ASN A 31 2.59 -6.05 -6.19
N ARG A 32 3.21 -6.11 -5.00
CA ARG A 32 2.72 -5.38 -3.83
C ARG A 32 2.92 -3.89 -4.07
N LYS A 33 1.89 -3.21 -4.58
CA LYS A 33 1.82 -1.74 -4.57
C LYS A 33 1.98 -1.27 -3.12
N PHE A 34 3.20 -0.88 -2.75
CA PHE A 34 3.45 -0.19 -1.50
C PHE A 34 2.64 1.10 -1.55
N VAL A 35 1.64 1.21 -0.68
CA VAL A 35 0.87 2.44 -0.57
C VAL A 35 1.78 3.44 0.13
N HIS A 36 2.15 4.49 -0.58
CA HIS A 36 2.96 5.57 -0.05
C HIS A 36 2.07 6.77 0.32
N PRO A 37 2.44 7.53 1.35
CA PRO A 37 1.75 8.77 1.65
C PRO A 37 2.10 9.84 0.62
N VAL A 38 1.18 10.76 0.40
CA VAL A 38 1.46 12.00 -0.33
C VAL A 38 1.81 13.08 0.69
N VAL A 39 2.88 13.81 0.43
CA VAL A 39 3.33 14.94 1.25
C VAL A 39 3.66 16.13 0.36
N LEU A 40 3.75 17.33 0.92
CA LEU A 40 4.16 18.51 0.17
C LEU A 40 5.68 18.67 0.19
N SER A 41 6.26 19.14 -0.91
CA SER A 41 7.67 19.53 -0.97
C SER A 41 7.92 20.76 -0.10
N PRO A 42 9.03 20.78 0.69
CA PRO A 42 9.41 21.99 1.39
C PRO A 42 9.72 23.10 0.37
N GLY A 43 9.15 24.28 0.56
CA GLY A 43 9.39 25.47 -0.27
C GLY A 43 8.50 25.63 -1.51
N SER A 44 8.09 24.54 -2.18
CA SER A 44 7.26 24.64 -3.40
C SER A 44 5.81 24.18 -3.21
N ALA A 45 5.47 23.57 -2.07
CA ALA A 45 4.13 23.05 -1.76
C ALA A 45 3.55 22.13 -2.85
N LYS A 46 4.41 21.51 -3.67
CA LYS A 46 4.00 20.56 -4.70
C LYS A 46 3.81 19.19 -4.05
N PRO A 47 2.76 18.43 -4.44
CA PRO A 47 2.58 17.07 -3.94
C PRO A 47 3.73 16.17 -4.42
N LYS A 48 4.27 15.38 -3.50
CA LYS A 48 5.31 14.40 -3.74
C LYS A 48 5.03 13.12 -2.96
N VAL A 49 5.66 12.02 -3.38
CA VAL A 49 5.62 10.76 -2.66
C VAL A 49 6.50 10.86 -1.41
N GLY A 50 5.93 10.59 -0.25
CA GLY A 50 6.64 10.55 1.03
C GLY A 50 7.36 9.21 1.25
N THR A 51 8.47 9.27 2.01
CA THR A 51 9.27 8.08 2.35
C THR A 51 8.48 7.01 3.11
N GLY A 52 7.61 7.42 4.02
CA GLY A 52 6.78 6.54 4.83
C GLY A 52 5.67 7.31 5.56
N TRP A 53 4.73 6.59 6.15
CA TRP A 53 3.58 7.12 6.89
C TRP A 53 4.00 7.64 8.25
N SER A 54 3.41 8.74 8.71
CA SER A 54 3.68 9.22 10.07
C SER A 54 2.98 8.33 11.09
N MET A 55 3.55 8.26 12.30
CA MET A 55 2.90 7.55 13.40
C MET A 55 1.52 8.13 13.72
N GLY A 56 1.36 9.46 13.63
CA GLY A 56 0.08 10.12 13.85
C GLY A 56 -1.00 9.71 12.84
N GLU A 57 -0.65 9.61 11.55
CA GLU A 57 -1.58 9.18 10.50
C GLU A 57 -2.06 7.73 10.71
N ILE A 58 -1.13 6.84 11.04
CA ILE A 58 -1.41 5.41 11.29
C ILE A 58 -2.37 5.26 12.48
N LEU A 59 -2.10 5.96 13.58
CA LEU A 59 -2.93 5.91 14.78
C LEU A 59 -4.31 6.50 14.51
N SER A 60 -4.39 7.62 13.78
CA SER A 60 -5.65 8.26 13.37
C SER A 60 -6.50 7.38 12.45
N ALA A 61 -5.86 6.53 11.64
CA ALA A 61 -6.55 5.51 10.84
C ALA A 61 -6.99 4.29 11.68
N GLY A 62 -6.58 4.20 12.94
CA GLY A 62 -6.88 3.08 13.83
C GLY A 62 -6.28 1.77 13.31
N LEU A 63 -5.06 1.82 12.78
CA LEU A 63 -4.31 0.65 12.31
C LEU A 63 -3.46 0.07 13.44
N THR A 64 -3.54 -1.24 13.61
CA THR A 64 -2.70 -1.98 14.57
C THR A 64 -1.37 -2.39 13.95
N ARG A 65 -0.37 -2.71 14.79
CA ARG A 65 0.95 -3.21 14.34
C ARG A 65 0.85 -4.45 13.44
N LYS A 66 -0.11 -5.34 13.72
CA LYS A 66 -0.36 -6.53 12.89
C LYS A 66 -0.87 -6.15 11.49
N GLN A 67 -1.79 -5.20 11.41
CA GLN A 67 -2.33 -4.71 10.14
C GLN A 67 -1.27 -3.94 9.33
N MET A 68 -0.45 -3.12 9.99
CA MET A 68 0.67 -2.43 9.33
C MET A 68 1.63 -3.41 8.66
N LYS A 69 1.97 -4.51 9.35
CA LYS A 69 2.85 -5.55 8.80
C LYS A 69 2.21 -6.27 7.61
N LYS A 70 0.90 -6.54 7.66
CA LYS A 70 0.15 -7.14 6.54
C LYS A 70 0.13 -6.23 5.31
N LEU A 71 -0.03 -4.92 5.52
CA LEU A 71 -0.04 -3.89 4.49
C LEU A 71 1.35 -3.44 4.04
N HIS A 72 2.43 -3.94 4.65
CA HIS A 72 3.81 -3.55 4.38
C HIS A 72 4.04 -2.03 4.42
N LEU A 73 3.38 -1.33 5.35
CA LEU A 73 3.50 0.13 5.47
C LEU A 73 4.88 0.50 6.02
N ARG A 74 5.60 1.34 5.28
CA ARG A 74 6.83 1.98 5.77
C ARG A 74 6.48 3.10 6.73
N ILE A 75 7.09 3.11 7.91
CA ILE A 75 6.85 4.12 8.95
C ILE A 75 7.98 5.16 8.91
N ASP A 76 7.61 6.42 8.81
CA ASP A 76 8.49 7.56 9.05
C ASP A 76 8.31 8.02 10.50
N LYS A 77 9.24 7.59 11.36
CA LYS A 77 9.18 7.85 12.82
C LYS A 77 9.41 9.32 13.17
N PHE A 78 10.03 10.09 12.29
CA PHE A 78 10.42 11.47 12.57
C PHE A 78 9.39 12.48 12.07
N ARG A 79 8.53 12.10 11.11
CA ARG A 79 7.44 12.97 10.65
C ARG A 79 6.36 13.13 11.71
N ARG A 80 6.15 14.37 12.17
CA ARG A 80 5.12 14.74 13.15
C ARG A 80 3.81 15.22 12.52
N THR A 81 3.81 15.55 11.23
CA THR A 81 2.62 16.03 10.53
C THR A 81 1.62 14.91 10.29
N ILE A 82 0.35 15.30 10.27
CA ILE A 82 -0.78 14.43 9.96
C ILE A 82 -1.51 15.08 8.78
N HIS A 83 -1.68 14.32 7.71
CA HIS A 83 -2.48 14.74 6.56
C HIS A 83 -3.78 13.93 6.52
N GLU A 84 -4.92 14.60 6.52
CA GLU A 84 -6.23 13.95 6.58
C GLU A 84 -6.50 13.05 5.36
N ASP A 85 -6.06 13.48 4.19
CA ASP A 85 -6.13 12.69 2.95
C ASP A 85 -5.39 11.35 3.10
N ASN A 86 -4.21 11.37 3.72
CA ASN A 86 -3.42 10.19 4.02
C ASN A 86 -4.16 9.27 5.00
N VAL A 87 -4.78 9.83 6.04
CA VAL A 87 -5.60 9.06 6.99
C VAL A 87 -6.78 8.40 6.29
N ALA A 88 -7.45 9.11 5.37
CA ALA A 88 -8.56 8.57 4.59
C ALA A 88 -8.12 7.40 3.70
N ILE A 89 -6.95 7.51 3.06
CA ILE A 89 -6.35 6.43 2.27
C ILE A 89 -6.10 5.20 3.17
N LEU A 90 -5.49 5.40 4.34
CA LEU A 90 -5.20 4.32 5.29
C LEU A 90 -6.48 3.62 5.80
N LYS A 91 -7.57 4.37 6.00
CA LYS A 91 -8.88 3.81 6.38
C LYS A 91 -9.47 2.93 5.28
N LYS A 92 -9.35 3.34 4.01
CA LYS A 92 -9.87 2.57 2.86
C LYS A 92 -9.14 1.24 2.64
N ILE A 93 -7.83 1.22 2.88
CA ILE A 93 -7.02 0.01 2.72
C ILE A 93 -6.99 -0.88 3.97
N LYS A 94 -7.64 -0.44 5.06
CA LYS A 94 -7.66 -1.19 6.32
C LYS A 94 -8.22 -2.59 6.06
N PRO A 95 -7.44 -3.67 6.29
CA PRO A 95 -7.93 -5.01 6.04
C PRO A 95 -9.07 -5.33 7.01
N SER A 96 -10.14 -5.94 6.49
CA SER A 96 -11.21 -6.51 7.31
C SER A 96 -10.64 -7.46 8.35
N LYS A 97 -11.29 -7.47 9.52
CA LYS A 97 -10.91 -8.28 10.68
C LYS A 97 -11.06 -9.76 10.39
#